data_AF-A0AB39TWR3-F1
#
_entry.id   AF-A0AB39TWR3-F1
#
_cell.length_a   1.000
_cell.length_b   1.000
_cell.length_c   1.000
_cell.angle_alpha   90.00
_cell.angle_beta   90.00
_cell.angle_gamma   90.00
#
_symmetry.space_group_name_H-M   'P 1'
#
loop_
_entity.id
_entity.type
_entity.pdbx_description
1 polymer ?
#
loop_
_entity_poly.entity_id
_entity_poly.type
_entity_poly.pdbx_seq_one_letter_code
_entity_poly.pdbx_strand_id
1 'polypeptide(L)'
;MALEVWEFAGEHYCLQSTELVDGSRYFELSEARAAPAGWTTGSGGGDFMPGPAAVTVVAMRKEEDEDEEKLPFVTFAADRSLPFDILSRFTARISELLDGEGVEPAG
;
A
#
# COMPACT_ATOMS: atom_id res chain seq x y z
N MET A 1 3.64 5.48 8.51
CA MET A 1 2.45 5.11 7.73
C MET A 1 2.12 6.25 6.78
N ALA A 2 1.89 5.93 5.51
CA ALA A 2 1.44 6.87 4.48
C ALA A 2 0.14 6.36 3.83
N LEU A 3 -0.65 7.30 3.30
CA LEU A 3 -1.91 7.04 2.63
C LEU A 3 -1.91 7.77 1.29
N GLU A 4 -2.25 7.05 0.22
CA GLU A 4 -2.54 7.63 -1.09
C GLU A 4 -3.98 7.31 -1.47
N VAL A 5 -4.65 8.25 -2.13
CA VAL A 5 -6.01 8.08 -2.65
C VAL A 5 -5.97 8.18 -4.17
N TRP A 6 -6.57 7.22 -4.85
CA TRP A 6 -6.66 7.17 -6.30
C TRP A 6 -8.12 7.13 -6.74
N GLU A 7 -8.46 7.89 -7.77
CA GLU A 7 -9.74 7.78 -8.45
C GLU A 7 -9.62 6.87 -9.67
N PHE A 8 -10.59 5.99 -9.88
CA PHE A 8 -10.76 5.21 -11.10
C PHE A 8 -12.23 4.96 -11.38
N ALA A 9 -12.68 5.35 -12.58
CA ALA A 9 -14.07 5.20 -13.01
C ALA A 9 -15.11 5.80 -12.04
N GLY A 10 -14.77 6.91 -11.36
CA GLY A 10 -15.63 7.58 -10.37
C GLY A 10 -15.58 6.99 -8.96
N GLU A 11 -14.92 5.85 -8.78
CA GLU A 11 -14.70 5.22 -7.47
C GLU A 11 -13.32 5.60 -6.91
N HIS A 12 -13.20 5.66 -5.59
CA HIS A 12 -11.96 6.01 -4.90
C HIS A 12 -11.35 4.78 -4.23
N TYR A 13 -10.03 4.68 -4.27
CA TYR A 13 -9.26 3.59 -3.69
C TYR A 13 -8.15 4.14 -2.82
N CYS A 14 -7.89 3.48 -1.69
CA CYS A 14 -6.82 3.83 -0.78
C CYS A 14 -5.69 2.82 -0.89
N LEU A 15 -4.47 3.34 -1.01
CA LEU A 15 -3.24 2.62 -0.74
C LEU A 15 -2.72 3.07 0.63
N GLN A 16 -2.58 2.13 1.56
CA GLN A 16 -1.84 2.36 2.80
C GLN A 16 -0.48 1.67 2.73
N SER A 17 0.56 2.36 3.20
CA SER A 17 1.89 1.78 3.37
C SER A 17 2.39 2.01 4.79
N THR A 18 2.92 0.96 5.40
CA THR A 18 3.45 0.98 6.76
C THR A 18 4.78 0.23 6.79
N GLU A 19 5.81 0.89 7.26
CA GLU A 19 7.06 0.24 7.66
C GLU A 19 6.89 -0.32 9.08
N LEU A 20 7.24 -1.58 9.25
CA LEU A 20 7.20 -2.29 10.52
C LEU A 20 8.54 -2.17 11.25
N VAL A 21 8.55 -2.48 12.55
CA VAL A 21 9.72 -2.31 13.42
C VAL A 21 10.91 -3.19 12.98
N ASP A 22 10.64 -4.33 12.36
CA ASP A 22 11.65 -5.25 11.81
C ASP A 22 12.22 -4.79 10.45
N GLY A 23 11.70 -3.68 9.90
CA GLY A 23 12.03 -3.15 8.58
C GLY A 23 11.25 -3.81 7.43
N SER A 24 10.34 -4.75 7.73
CA SER A 24 9.39 -5.25 6.73
C SER A 24 8.40 -4.15 6.35
N ARG A 25 7.85 -4.21 5.14
CA ARG A 25 6.83 -3.27 4.67
C ARG A 25 5.49 -3.96 4.45
N TYR A 26 4.47 -3.30 4.94
CA TYR A 26 3.09 -3.73 4.88
C TYR A 26 2.29 -2.76 4.02
N PHE A 27 1.60 -3.28 3.00
CA PHE A 27 0.79 -2.51 2.08
C PHE A 27 -0.64 -3.03 2.04
N GLU A 28 -1.61 -2.12 2.04
CA GLU A 28 -3.03 -2.45 1.88
C GLU A 28 -3.65 -1.65 0.75
N LEU A 29 -4.51 -2.33 0.00
CA LEU A 29 -5.38 -1.73 -1.01
C LEU A 29 -6.83 -1.96 -0.61
N SER A 30 -7.62 -0.89 -0.57
CA SER A 30 -9.05 -0.94 -0.28
C SER A 30 -9.81 0.04 -1.17
N GLU A 31 -11.10 -0.19 -1.38
CA GLU A 31 -12.01 0.91 -1.73
C GLU A 31 -12.01 1.96 -0.62
N ALA A 32 -12.02 3.23 -0.99
CA ALA A 32 -12.06 4.34 -0.07
C ALA A 32 -13.50 4.60 0.39
N ARG A 33 -13.64 5.12 1.60
CA ARG A 33 -14.91 5.56 2.19
C ARG A 33 -14.83 7.05 2.47
N ALA A 34 -15.94 7.77 2.38
CA ALA A 34 -15.98 9.15 2.81
C ALA A 34 -15.53 9.27 4.27
N ALA A 35 -14.62 10.20 4.56
CA ALA A 35 -14.22 10.49 5.91
C ALA A 35 -15.42 11.05 6.70
N PRO A 36 -15.58 10.70 7.98
CA PRO A 36 -16.61 11.30 8.83
C PRO A 36 -16.47 12.83 8.86
N ALA A 37 -17.60 13.53 8.89
CA ALA A 37 -17.61 14.99 8.94
C ALA A 37 -16.77 15.52 10.12
N GLY A 38 -15.86 16.46 9.83
CA GLY A 38 -14.98 17.07 10.83
C GLY A 38 -13.66 16.34 11.06
N TRP A 39 -13.40 15.22 10.38
CA TRP A 39 -12.07 14.61 10.36
C TRP A 39 -11.19 15.34 9.35
N THR A 40 -10.02 15.78 9.79
CA THR A 40 -8.93 16.19 8.91
C THR A 40 -7.89 15.08 8.92
N THR A 41 -7.89 14.21 7.92
CA THR A 41 -6.82 13.22 7.78
C THR A 41 -5.57 13.95 7.30
N GLY A 42 -4.61 14.17 8.19
CA GLY A 42 -3.32 14.74 7.84
C GLY A 42 -2.68 13.97 6.68
N SER A 43 -2.12 14.72 5.73
CA SER A 43 -1.45 14.23 4.52
C SER A 43 -2.38 13.61 3.45
N GLY A 44 -2.94 14.48 2.60
CA GLY A 44 -3.39 14.13 1.24
C GLY A 44 -4.76 13.45 1.06
N GLY A 45 -5.31 12.83 2.11
CA GLY A 45 -6.56 12.04 2.01
C GLY A 45 -7.82 12.69 2.59
N GLY A 46 -7.87 14.02 2.75
CA GLY A 46 -8.83 14.74 3.61
C GLY A 46 -10.31 14.31 3.56
N ASP A 47 -10.79 13.86 2.40
CA ASP A 47 -12.18 13.47 2.18
C ASP A 47 -12.43 11.96 2.25
N PHE A 48 -11.37 11.15 2.37
CA PHE A 48 -11.42 9.71 2.23
C PHE A 48 -10.60 8.95 3.27
N MET A 49 -11.18 7.85 3.74
CA MET A 49 -10.55 6.88 4.62
C MET A 49 -10.48 5.51 3.96
N PRO A 50 -9.48 4.70 4.29
CA PRO A 50 -9.45 3.29 3.89
C PRO A 50 -10.71 2.55 4.35
N GLY A 51 -11.28 1.76 3.46
CA GLY A 51 -12.23 0.72 3.79
C GLY A 51 -11.53 -0.56 4.27
N PRO A 52 -12.26 -1.68 4.38
CA PRO A 52 -11.65 -2.98 4.64
C PRO A 52 -10.72 -3.37 3.49
N ALA A 53 -9.53 -3.87 3.83
CA ALA A 53 -8.54 -4.29 2.86
C ALA A 53 -9.11 -5.35 1.90
N ALA A 54 -8.91 -5.11 0.60
CA ALA A 54 -9.19 -6.06 -0.46
C ALA A 54 -7.94 -6.86 -0.83
N VAL A 55 -6.76 -6.22 -0.76
CA VAL A 55 -5.45 -6.86 -0.95
C VAL A 55 -4.49 -6.38 0.12
N THR A 56 -3.71 -7.30 0.65
CA THR A 56 -2.61 -7.02 1.57
C THR A 56 -1.34 -7.63 1.01
N VAL A 57 -0.24 -6.89 1.05
CA VAL A 57 1.10 -7.35 0.67
C VAL A 57 2.05 -7.13 1.83
N VAL A 58 2.82 -8.16 2.17
CA VAL A 58 3.92 -8.06 3.12
C VAL A 58 5.22 -8.32 2.38
N ALA A 59 6.02 -7.26 2.24
CA ALA A 59 7.37 -7.33 1.72
C ALA A 59 8.34 -7.44 2.89
N MET A 60 9.00 -8.59 3.01
CA MET A 60 9.94 -8.86 4.10
C MET A 60 11.22 -8.06 3.90
N ARG A 61 11.82 -7.60 5.01
CA ARG A 61 13.17 -7.04 4.95
C ARG A 61 14.12 -8.10 4.40
N LYS A 62 15.00 -7.71 3.49
CA LYS A 62 16.11 -8.56 3.05
C LYS A 62 17.10 -8.69 4.21
N GLU A 63 17.16 -9.86 4.84
CA GLU A 63 18.17 -10.16 5.84
C GLU A 63 19.47 -10.54 5.12
N GLU A 64 20.60 -9.93 5.52
CA GLU A 64 21.90 -10.14 4.86
C GLU A 64 22.56 -11.48 5.25
N ASP A 65 22.12 -12.09 6.36
CA ASP A 65 22.80 -13.21 7.02
C ASP A 65 21.90 -14.45 7.31
N GLU A 66 20.66 -14.51 6.79
CA GLU A 66 19.78 -15.68 6.98
C GLU A 66 19.79 -16.60 5.73
N ASP A 67 20.11 -17.88 5.93
CA ASP A 67 20.06 -18.94 4.90
C ASP A 67 18.64 -19.19 4.33
N GLU A 68 17.60 -18.58 4.94
CA GLU A 68 16.21 -18.63 4.48
C GLU A 68 15.72 -17.25 4.01
N GLU A 69 15.64 -17.07 2.70
CA GLU A 69 14.96 -15.91 2.10
C GLU A 69 13.46 -15.97 2.42
N LYS A 70 12.99 -15.12 3.34
CA LYS A 70 11.56 -14.98 3.64
C LYS A 70 10.86 -14.36 2.43
N LEU A 71 10.10 -15.18 1.70
CA LEU A 71 9.36 -14.73 0.54
C LEU A 71 8.27 -13.72 0.93
N PRO A 72 8.05 -12.67 0.12
CA PRO A 72 6.89 -11.82 0.29
C PRO A 72 5.60 -12.63 0.11
N PHE A 73 4.53 -12.24 0.80
CA PHE A 73 3.23 -12.86 0.61
C PHE A 73 2.13 -11.84 0.35
N VAL A 74 1.11 -12.30 -0.36
CA VAL A 74 -0.06 -11.51 -0.74
C VAL A 74 -1.32 -12.26 -0.31
N THR A 75 -2.28 -11.53 0.23
CA THR A 75 -3.61 -12.07 0.56
C THR A 75 -4.69 -11.24 -0.10
N PHE A 76 -5.70 -11.91 -0.64
CA PHE A 76 -6.88 -11.31 -1.24
C PHE A 76 -8.11 -11.63 -0.40
N ALA A 77 -8.95 -10.63 -0.13
CA ALA A 77 -10.25 -10.86 0.48
C ALA A 77 -11.16 -11.61 -0.50
N ALA A 78 -11.69 -12.77 -0.10
CA ALA A 78 -12.46 -13.65 -0.98
C ALA A 78 -13.81 -13.07 -1.44
N ASP A 79 -14.34 -12.10 -0.71
CA ASP A 79 -15.63 -11.44 -0.96
C ASP A 79 -15.50 -10.10 -1.69
N ARG A 80 -14.28 -9.73 -2.12
CA ARG A 80 -13.99 -8.44 -2.76
C ARG A 80 -13.43 -8.63 -4.16
N SER A 81 -13.90 -7.80 -5.07
CA SER A 81 -13.35 -7.68 -6.43
C SER A 81 -12.75 -6.30 -6.62
N LEU A 82 -11.66 -6.20 -7.37
CA LEU A 82 -11.04 -4.94 -7.74
C LEU A 82 -10.90 -4.85 -9.25
N PRO A 83 -10.97 -3.65 -9.83
CA PRO A 83 -10.57 -3.45 -11.21
C PRO A 83 -9.11 -3.87 -11.41
N PHE A 84 -8.82 -4.55 -12.52
CA PHE A 84 -7.47 -4.99 -12.85
C PHE A 84 -6.48 -3.82 -12.96
N ASP A 85 -6.91 -2.68 -13.48
CA ASP A 85 -6.10 -1.46 -13.58
C ASP A 85 -5.67 -0.92 -12.21
N ILE A 86 -6.56 -1.00 -11.22
CA ILE A 86 -6.25 -0.61 -9.84
C ILE A 86 -5.25 -1.59 -9.21
N LEU A 87 -5.44 -2.90 -9.43
CA LEU A 87 -4.47 -3.90 -8.96
C LEU A 87 -3.09 -3.69 -9.61
N SER A 88 -3.05 -3.41 -10.91
CA SER A 88 -1.82 -3.16 -11.66
C SER A 88 -1.11 -1.89 -11.16
N ARG A 89 -1.86 -0.81 -10.94
CA ARG A 89 -1.34 0.43 -10.35
C ARG A 89 -0.80 0.20 -8.94
N PHE A 90 -1.50 -0.59 -8.13
CA PHE A 90 -1.05 -0.97 -6.78
C PHE A 90 0.28 -1.72 -6.82
N THR A 91 0.41 -2.72 -7.70
CA THR A 91 1.68 -3.46 -7.83
C THR A 91 2.83 -2.57 -8.30
N ALA A 92 2.59 -1.69 -9.28
CA ALA A 92 3.62 -0.77 -9.76
C ALA A 92 4.07 0.19 -8.65
N ARG A 93 3.11 0.70 -7.85
CA ARG A 93 3.43 1.60 -6.76
C ARG A 93 4.21 0.91 -5.63
N ILE A 94 3.90 -0.34 -5.31
CA ILE A 94 4.69 -1.11 -4.35
C ILE A 94 6.13 -1.23 -4.84
N SER A 95 6.35 -1.59 -6.11
CA SER A 95 7.69 -1.67 -6.69
C SER A 95 8.45 -0.35 -6.55
N GLU A 96 7.84 0.79 -6.92
CA GLU A 96 8.46 2.11 -6.74
C GLU A 96 8.85 2.41 -5.30
N LEU A 97 7.97 2.08 -4.34
CA LEU A 97 8.20 2.33 -2.93
C LEU A 97 9.34 1.46 -2.38
N LEU A 98 9.48 0.23 -2.87
CA LEU A 98 10.56 -0.68 -2.48
C LEU A 98 11.89 -0.34 -3.17
N ASP A 99 11.86 0.10 -4.43
CA ASP A 99 13.06 0.47 -5.19
C ASP A 99 13.62 1.85 -4.79
N GLY A 100 12.76 2.74 -4.28
CA GLY A 100 13.10 4.12 -3.90
C GLY A 100 14.11 4.28 -2.76
N GLU A 101 14.60 3.20 -2.15
CA GLU A 101 15.68 3.23 -1.13
C GLU A 101 17.10 3.08 -1.72
N GLY A 102 17.25 3.03 -3.06
CA GLY A 102 18.51 2.64 -3.73
C GLY A 102 19.27 3.68 -4.54
N VAL A 103 19.08 5.00 -4.36
CA VAL A 103 19.91 6.01 -5.08
C VAL A 103 20.33 7.17 -4.18
N GLU A 104 21.54 7.11 -3.63
CA GLU A 104 22.30 8.33 -3.36
C GLU A 104 22.63 8.99 -4.72
N PRO A 105 22.41 10.31 -4.90
CA PRO A 105 22.89 10.98 -6.10
C PRO A 105 24.41 10.97 -6.09
N ALA A 106 25.01 10.28 -7.07
CA ALA A 106 26.44 10.41 -7.34
C ALA A 106 26.75 11.89 -7.62
N GLY A 107 27.58 12.48 -6.76
CA GLY A 107 28.20 13.77 -6.98
C GLY A 107 29.28 13.73 -8.06
#